data_AF-X1TUW9-F1
#
_entry.id   AF-X1TUW9-F1
#
_cell.length_a   1.000
_cell.length_b   1.000
_cell.length_c   1.000
_cell.angle_alpha   90.00
_cell.angle_beta   90.00
_cell.angle_gamma   90.00
#
_symmetry.space_group_name_H-M   'P 1'
#
loop_
_entity.id
_entity.type
_entity.pdbx_description
1 polymer ?
#
loop_
_entity_poly.entity_id
_entity_poly.type
_entity_poly.pdbx_seq_one_letter_code
_entity_poly.pdbx_strand_id
1 'polypeptide(L)'
;MQTLLQLFKQDSKVRRGKAVDYPLIGVRGFMLDVARDFFEVDYIESIIRKLAWMKMNFIHIHFTDREAFRLKSDLFPGLAHPTEHYTKEDIRRLQDYAAKYHVMLIPEIEMPAHASSYTDYNPFLAFDCPSMRVGHKVTDNFEASDQADWMFTLDITRREVRTWLKAVLDEWIPLFDAPHFHIGGDEWQYDANKYACPELMEATRKAGYEYPGDLFVEFTNEMNDWVKSHGKITHIWNWWRFSPDK
;
A
#
# COMPACT_ATOMS: atom_id res chain seq x y z
N MET A 1 -24.66 -17.24 -4.24
CA MET A 1 -25.90 -17.35 -3.44
C MET A 1 -26.46 -16.01 -2.91
N GLN A 2 -25.73 -14.90 -2.99
CA GLN A 2 -26.08 -13.64 -2.30
C GLN A 2 -27.41 -13.01 -2.74
N THR A 3 -27.71 -12.99 -4.04
CA THR A 3 -28.98 -12.45 -4.55
C THR A 3 -30.19 -13.16 -3.94
N LEU A 4 -30.11 -14.49 -3.78
CA LEU A 4 -31.19 -15.28 -3.19
C LEU A 4 -31.34 -14.98 -1.69
N LEU A 5 -30.23 -14.87 -0.96
CA LEU A 5 -30.25 -14.48 0.45
C LEU A 5 -30.83 -13.08 0.67
N GLN A 6 -30.53 -12.14 -0.23
CA GLN A 6 -31.08 -10.79 -0.21
C GLN A 6 -32.59 -10.78 -0.41
N LEU A 7 -33.11 -11.59 -1.35
CA LEU A 7 -34.55 -11.74 -1.54
C LEU A 7 -35.21 -12.33 -0.29
N PHE A 8 -34.61 -13.36 0.32
CA PHE A 8 -35.15 -13.96 1.55
C PHE A 8 -35.09 -13.04 2.78
N LYS A 9 -34.17 -12.06 2.79
CA LYS A 9 -34.11 -11.05 3.85
C LYS A 9 -35.27 -10.05 3.77
N GLN A 10 -35.89 -9.89 2.59
CA GLN A 10 -37.04 -9.02 2.38
C GLN A 10 -38.36 -9.76 2.63
N ASP A 11 -38.45 -11.03 2.22
CA ASP A 11 -39.63 -11.87 2.41
C ASP A 11 -39.22 -13.35 2.55
N SER A 12 -39.87 -14.06 3.46
CA SER A 12 -39.80 -15.53 3.61
C SER A 12 -40.11 -16.32 2.33
N LYS A 13 -40.76 -15.68 1.33
CA LYS A 13 -41.13 -16.26 0.04
C LYS A 13 -40.44 -15.52 -1.10
N VAL A 14 -39.99 -16.28 -2.09
CA VAL A 14 -39.45 -15.73 -3.34
C VAL A 14 -40.37 -16.05 -4.51
N ARG A 15 -40.56 -15.10 -5.43
CA ARG A 15 -41.34 -15.34 -6.64
C ARG A 15 -40.64 -16.37 -7.52
N ARG A 16 -41.41 -17.28 -8.12
CA ARG A 16 -40.90 -18.20 -9.14
C ARG A 16 -40.44 -17.40 -10.36
N GLY A 17 -39.24 -17.65 -10.84
CA GLY A 17 -38.69 -16.98 -12.02
C GLY A 17 -37.29 -17.48 -12.39
N LYS A 18 -36.69 -16.84 -13.38
CA LYS A 18 -35.30 -17.07 -13.81
C LYS A 18 -34.53 -15.76 -13.70
N ALA A 19 -33.35 -15.82 -13.10
CA ALA A 19 -32.38 -14.73 -13.06
C ALA A 19 -31.08 -15.19 -13.72
N VAL A 20 -30.44 -14.31 -14.48
CA VAL A 20 -29.10 -14.49 -15.06
C VAL A 20 -28.33 -13.24 -14.68
N ASP A 21 -27.18 -13.42 -14.03
CA ASP A 21 -26.41 -12.33 -13.41
C ASP A 21 -24.91 -12.57 -13.63
N TYR A 22 -24.16 -11.51 -13.92
CA TYR A 22 -22.71 -11.53 -14.15
C TYR A 22 -22.13 -10.13 -13.90
N PRO A 23 -20.87 -10.01 -13.45
CA PRO A 23 -20.27 -8.72 -13.19
C PRO A 23 -19.89 -8.02 -14.50
N LEU A 24 -20.15 -6.70 -14.59
CA LEU A 24 -19.66 -5.87 -15.68
C LEU A 24 -18.12 -5.70 -15.62
N ILE A 25 -17.59 -5.56 -14.41
CA ILE A 25 -16.16 -5.36 -14.15
C ILE A 25 -15.64 -6.54 -13.33
N GLY A 26 -14.55 -7.16 -13.80
CA GLY A 26 -13.94 -8.34 -13.17
C GLY A 26 -13.37 -8.06 -11.78
N VAL A 27 -12.79 -6.88 -11.58
CA VAL A 27 -12.19 -6.43 -10.31
C VAL A 27 -13.12 -5.42 -9.63
N ARG A 28 -13.59 -5.76 -8.43
CA ARG A 28 -14.50 -4.93 -7.62
C ARG A 28 -13.92 -4.85 -6.21
N GLY A 29 -13.08 -3.84 -6.01
CA GLY A 29 -12.26 -3.69 -4.81
C GLY A 29 -12.77 -2.66 -3.83
N PHE A 30 -12.46 -2.90 -2.56
CA PHE A 30 -12.57 -1.95 -1.45
C PHE A 30 -11.20 -1.86 -0.79
N MET A 31 -10.72 -0.65 -0.52
CA MET A 31 -9.48 -0.45 0.24
C MET A 31 -9.80 -0.14 1.69
N LEU A 32 -9.09 -0.80 2.60
CA LEU A 32 -9.07 -0.51 4.02
C LEU A 32 -7.69 -0.01 4.41
N ASP A 33 -7.62 1.20 4.92
CA ASP A 33 -6.44 1.72 5.60
C ASP A 33 -6.41 1.21 7.03
N VAL A 34 -5.37 0.44 7.35
CA VAL A 34 -5.11 -0.04 8.72
C VAL A 34 -3.86 0.60 9.32
N ALA A 35 -3.13 1.40 8.54
CA ALA A 35 -1.94 2.10 8.99
C ALA A 35 -2.31 3.27 9.89
N ARG A 36 -3.24 4.12 9.44
CA ARG A 36 -3.69 5.33 10.18
C ARG A 36 -4.40 4.96 11.48
N ASP A 37 -5.33 4.00 11.40
CA ASP A 37 -6.05 3.45 12.54
C ASP A 37 -6.01 1.92 12.52
N PHE A 38 -5.76 1.31 13.68
CA PHE A 38 -5.71 -0.14 13.78
C PHE A 38 -7.12 -0.76 13.83
N PHE A 39 -7.30 -1.86 13.09
CA PHE A 39 -8.52 -2.65 13.12
C PHE A 39 -8.23 -4.11 13.49
N GLU A 40 -8.92 -4.61 14.50
CA GLU A 40 -8.82 -6.02 14.89
C GLU A 40 -9.18 -6.97 13.74
N VAL A 41 -8.56 -8.16 13.73
CA VAL A 41 -8.80 -9.20 12.69
C VAL A 41 -10.29 -9.49 12.51
N ASP A 42 -11.04 -9.60 13.60
CA ASP A 42 -12.49 -9.88 13.58
C ASP A 42 -13.29 -8.77 12.88
N TYR A 43 -12.83 -7.51 12.97
CA TYR A 43 -13.45 -6.39 12.27
C TYR A 43 -13.22 -6.51 10.78
N ILE A 44 -11.99 -6.81 10.35
CA ILE A 44 -11.64 -7.00 8.93
C ILE A 44 -12.42 -8.19 8.35
N GLU A 45 -12.55 -9.30 9.09
CA GLU A 45 -13.42 -10.42 8.72
C GLU A 45 -14.88 -9.98 8.54
N SER A 46 -15.37 -9.04 9.35
CA SER A 46 -16.71 -8.45 9.19
C SER A 46 -16.85 -7.65 7.89
N ILE A 47 -15.81 -6.93 7.49
CA ILE A 47 -15.77 -6.21 6.21
C ILE A 47 -15.79 -7.21 5.06
N ILE A 48 -14.98 -8.26 5.10
CA ILE A 48 -14.98 -9.34 4.10
C ILE A 48 -16.39 -9.92 3.88
N ARG A 49 -17.14 -10.19 4.96
CA ARG A 49 -18.53 -10.67 4.85
C ARG A 49 -19.44 -9.67 4.14
N LYS A 50 -19.28 -8.37 4.42
CA LYS A 50 -20.05 -7.30 3.77
C LYS A 50 -19.68 -7.17 2.28
N LEU A 51 -18.39 -7.27 1.94
CA LEU A 51 -17.92 -7.27 0.56
C LEU A 51 -18.54 -8.42 -0.24
N ALA A 52 -18.52 -9.64 0.31
CA ALA A 52 -19.18 -10.78 -0.30
C ALA A 52 -20.69 -10.58 -0.45
N TRP A 53 -21.39 -10.03 0.55
CA TRP A 53 -22.81 -9.67 0.44
C TRP A 53 -23.08 -8.74 -0.76
N MET A 54 -22.19 -7.78 -1.01
CA MET A 54 -22.26 -6.85 -2.14
C MET A 54 -21.64 -7.39 -3.43
N LYS A 55 -21.22 -8.66 -3.47
CA LYS A 55 -20.55 -9.31 -4.60
C LYS A 55 -19.22 -8.65 -5.00
N MET A 56 -18.58 -7.92 -4.09
CA MET A 56 -17.19 -7.46 -4.24
C MET A 56 -16.24 -8.65 -4.06
N ASN A 57 -15.08 -8.60 -4.71
CA ASN A 57 -14.16 -9.75 -4.75
C ASN A 57 -12.71 -9.39 -4.40
N PHE A 58 -12.41 -8.12 -4.15
CA PHE A 58 -11.07 -7.67 -3.75
C PHE A 58 -11.19 -6.87 -2.45
N ILE A 59 -10.32 -7.15 -1.49
CA ILE A 59 -10.04 -6.25 -0.38
C ILE A 59 -8.57 -5.84 -0.48
N HIS A 60 -8.33 -4.57 -0.71
CA HIS A 60 -7.01 -3.97 -0.68
C HIS A 60 -6.73 -3.52 0.75
N ILE A 61 -5.65 -3.98 1.38
CA ILE A 61 -5.31 -3.57 2.75
C ILE A 61 -4.00 -2.79 2.72
N HIS A 62 -4.10 -1.51 3.06
CA HIS A 62 -3.01 -0.57 3.17
C HIS A 62 -2.38 -0.68 4.56
N PHE A 63 -1.30 -1.48 4.64
CA PHE A 63 -0.72 -1.91 5.92
C PHE A 63 0.30 -0.94 6.51
N THR A 64 0.79 0.01 5.72
CA THR A 64 1.92 0.84 6.11
C THR A 64 1.68 2.27 5.67
N ASP A 65 1.92 3.22 6.56
CA ASP A 65 1.95 4.63 6.25
C ASP A 65 2.77 5.38 7.30
N ARG A 66 2.74 6.71 7.24
CA ARG A 66 3.34 7.63 8.19
C ARG A 66 3.07 7.24 9.64
N GLU A 67 1.83 6.88 9.96
CA GLU A 67 1.39 6.60 11.33
C GLU A 67 1.90 5.26 11.88
N ALA A 68 2.03 4.23 11.03
CA ALA A 68 2.45 2.91 11.49
C ALA A 68 2.83 1.96 10.34
N PHE A 69 3.78 1.08 10.65
CA PHE A 69 3.98 -0.18 9.94
C PHE A 69 3.22 -1.29 10.68
N ARG A 70 2.20 -1.90 10.08
CA ARG A 70 1.31 -2.85 10.78
C ARG A 70 1.69 -4.31 10.65
N LEU A 71 2.71 -4.65 9.88
CA LEU A 71 3.11 -6.04 9.66
C LEU A 71 4.27 -6.42 10.59
N LYS A 72 4.08 -7.38 11.50
CA LYS A 72 5.11 -7.79 12.46
C LYS A 72 6.26 -8.52 11.78
N SER A 73 7.37 -7.82 11.56
CA SER A 73 8.57 -8.36 10.92
C SER A 73 9.42 -9.18 11.90
N ASP A 74 9.82 -10.38 11.48
CA ASP A 74 10.82 -11.20 12.17
C ASP A 74 12.25 -10.78 11.78
N LEU A 75 12.44 -10.27 10.54
CA LEU A 75 13.74 -9.80 10.04
C LEU A 75 14.13 -8.43 10.61
N PHE A 76 13.14 -7.58 10.90
CA PHE A 76 13.32 -6.22 11.40
C PHE A 76 12.54 -6.01 12.71
N PRO A 77 12.99 -6.61 13.83
CA PRO A 77 12.37 -6.39 15.14
C PRO A 77 12.32 -4.91 15.50
N GLY A 78 11.13 -4.42 15.85
CA GLY A 78 10.88 -3.02 16.20
C GLY A 78 10.37 -2.14 15.06
N LEU A 79 10.33 -2.63 13.82
CA LEU A 79 9.75 -1.88 12.70
C LEU A 79 8.23 -1.74 12.83
N ALA A 80 7.55 -2.82 13.22
CA ALA A 80 6.11 -2.81 13.40
C ALA A 80 5.70 -2.02 14.65
N HIS A 81 4.51 -1.42 14.61
CA HIS A 81 3.93 -0.77 15.77
C HIS A 81 3.88 -1.74 16.97
N PRO A 82 4.29 -1.35 18.20
CA PRO A 82 4.64 -2.29 19.27
C PRO A 82 3.48 -3.17 19.79
N THR A 83 2.25 -2.66 19.75
CA THR A 83 1.05 -3.37 20.27
C THR A 83 0.01 -3.65 19.20
N GLU A 84 -0.22 -2.69 18.32
CA GLU A 84 -1.20 -2.75 17.24
C GLU A 84 -0.56 -3.13 15.89
N HIS A 85 -0.33 -4.43 15.70
CA HIS A 85 0.21 -5.02 14.47
C HIS A 85 -0.43 -6.38 14.19
N TYR A 86 -0.29 -6.86 12.96
CA TYR A 86 -0.70 -8.19 12.52
C TYR A 86 0.50 -9.12 12.46
N THR A 87 0.37 -10.31 13.05
CA THR A 87 1.36 -11.38 12.89
C THR A 87 1.18 -12.12 11.56
N LYS A 88 2.14 -12.98 11.22
CA LYS A 88 2.01 -13.86 10.04
C LYS A 88 0.80 -14.79 10.19
N GLU A 89 0.47 -15.24 11.40
CA GLU A 89 -0.74 -16.02 11.68
C GLU A 89 -2.02 -15.20 11.43
N ASP A 90 -2.06 -13.93 11.83
CA ASP A 90 -3.22 -13.05 11.56
C ASP A 90 -3.44 -12.87 10.06
N ILE A 91 -2.36 -12.62 9.32
CA ILE A 91 -2.42 -12.49 7.86
C ILE A 91 -2.90 -13.80 7.23
N ARG A 92 -2.39 -14.95 7.69
CA ARG A 92 -2.85 -16.24 7.19
C ARG A 92 -4.33 -16.47 7.46
N ARG A 93 -4.78 -16.16 8.69
CA ARG A 93 -6.18 -16.24 9.10
C ARG A 93 -7.07 -15.36 8.22
N LEU A 94 -6.69 -14.11 7.98
CA LEU A 94 -7.45 -13.17 7.14
C LEU A 94 -7.59 -13.67 5.70
N GLN A 95 -6.51 -14.18 5.11
CA GLN A 95 -6.54 -14.72 3.76
C GLN A 95 -7.43 -15.96 3.65
N ASP A 96 -7.31 -16.91 4.60
CA ASP A 96 -8.15 -18.11 4.63
C ASP A 96 -9.63 -17.77 4.84
N TYR A 97 -9.90 -16.74 5.65
CA TYR A 97 -11.24 -16.22 5.84
C TYR A 97 -11.79 -15.58 4.56
N ALA A 98 -11.00 -14.72 3.91
CA ALA A 98 -11.37 -14.07 2.65
C ALA A 98 -11.66 -15.10 1.54
N ALA A 99 -10.85 -16.15 1.44
CA ALA A 99 -11.02 -17.23 0.48
C ALA A 99 -12.38 -17.95 0.61
N LYS A 100 -12.88 -18.17 1.85
CA LYS A 100 -14.22 -18.75 2.09
C LYS A 100 -15.35 -17.91 1.49
N TYR A 101 -15.11 -16.62 1.31
CA TYR A 101 -16.06 -15.66 0.76
C TYR A 101 -15.74 -15.26 -0.69
N HIS A 102 -14.76 -15.92 -1.32
CA HIS A 102 -14.26 -15.60 -2.65
C HIS A 102 -13.82 -14.13 -2.80
N VAL A 103 -13.28 -13.57 -1.71
CA VAL A 103 -12.63 -12.26 -1.68
C VAL A 103 -11.13 -12.49 -1.66
N MET A 104 -10.39 -11.78 -2.52
CA MET A 104 -8.94 -11.81 -2.58
C MET A 104 -8.36 -10.64 -1.77
N LEU A 105 -7.43 -10.93 -0.87
CA LEU A 105 -6.71 -9.92 -0.10
C LEU A 105 -5.49 -9.45 -0.91
N ILE A 106 -5.47 -8.18 -1.29
CA ILE A 106 -4.34 -7.54 -1.96
C ILE A 106 -3.57 -6.73 -0.92
N PRO A 107 -2.31 -7.08 -0.63
CA PRO A 107 -1.50 -6.33 0.33
C PRO A 107 -0.90 -5.08 -0.30
N GLU A 108 -0.66 -4.09 0.55
CA GLU A 108 0.15 -2.93 0.23
C GLU A 108 1.20 -2.66 1.30
N ILE A 109 2.44 -2.49 0.84
CA ILE A 109 3.54 -1.91 1.59
C ILE A 109 3.96 -0.65 0.83
N GLU A 110 3.55 0.50 1.36
CA GLU A 110 3.72 1.84 0.81
C GLU A 110 5.20 2.25 0.79
N MET A 111 5.66 2.74 -0.37
CA MET A 111 7.00 3.28 -0.57
C MET A 111 7.07 4.15 -1.83
N PRO A 112 7.98 5.14 -1.90
CA PRO A 112 8.94 5.57 -0.88
C PRO A 112 8.44 6.74 -0.02
N ALA A 113 7.25 7.27 -0.30
CA ALA A 113 6.59 8.29 0.49
C ALA A 113 5.90 7.67 1.72
N HIS A 114 5.21 8.49 2.50
CA HIS A 114 4.42 8.02 3.64
C HIS A 114 5.24 7.13 4.60
N ALA A 115 6.52 7.45 4.76
CA ALA A 115 7.49 6.52 5.30
C ALA A 115 8.00 6.89 6.71
N SER A 116 7.26 7.73 7.44
CA SER A 116 7.70 8.18 8.77
C SER A 116 7.85 7.03 9.76
N SER A 117 6.98 6.03 9.73
CA SER A 117 7.14 4.81 10.55
C SER A 117 8.45 4.07 10.26
N TYR A 118 8.92 4.11 9.01
CA TYR A 118 10.16 3.45 8.60
C TYR A 118 11.38 4.24 9.09
N THR A 119 11.36 5.56 8.92
CA THR A 119 12.49 6.41 9.30
C THR A 119 12.54 6.67 10.81
N ASP A 120 11.43 6.53 11.53
CA ASP A 120 11.38 6.48 13.00
C ASP A 120 12.07 5.22 13.53
N TYR A 121 11.84 4.09 12.86
CA TYR A 121 12.54 2.84 13.14
C TYR A 121 14.05 2.96 12.87
N ASN A 122 14.42 3.54 11.73
CA ASN A 122 15.83 3.74 11.37
C ASN A 122 16.04 5.06 10.60
N PRO A 123 16.56 6.12 11.27
CA PRO A 123 16.77 7.42 10.63
C PRO A 123 17.72 7.41 9.43
N PHE A 124 18.58 6.38 9.27
CA PHE A 124 19.44 6.23 8.09
C PHE A 124 18.66 6.05 6.79
N LEU A 125 17.41 5.61 6.88
CA LEU A 125 16.54 5.39 5.74
C LEU A 125 16.01 6.68 5.10
N ALA A 126 16.06 7.81 5.81
CA ALA A 126 15.60 9.10 5.31
C ALA A 126 16.66 9.79 4.44
N PHE A 127 16.20 10.71 3.59
CA PHE A 127 17.07 11.75 3.01
C PHE A 127 17.68 12.61 4.13
N ASP A 128 18.90 13.12 3.93
CA ASP A 128 19.49 14.12 4.83
C ASP A 128 18.93 15.51 4.52
N CYS A 129 18.57 15.78 3.27
CA CYS A 129 18.03 17.06 2.84
C CYS A 129 16.64 17.32 3.46
N PRO A 130 16.40 18.46 4.13
CA PRO A 130 15.12 18.71 4.78
C PRO A 130 13.93 18.76 3.81
N SER A 131 14.13 19.15 2.54
CA SER A 131 13.04 19.32 1.58
C SER A 131 12.37 18.00 1.18
N MET A 132 13.10 16.88 1.16
CA MET A 132 12.51 15.56 0.90
C MET A 132 11.91 14.93 2.14
N ARG A 133 12.22 15.48 3.31
CA ARG A 133 11.75 14.98 4.59
C ARG A 133 10.38 15.52 4.97
N VAL A 134 9.83 16.51 4.24
CA VAL A 134 8.61 17.23 4.62
C VAL A 134 7.33 16.60 4.04
N GLY A 135 6.45 16.10 4.90
CA GLY A 135 5.06 15.78 4.55
C GLY A 135 4.10 16.86 5.06
N HIS A 136 3.11 17.26 4.26
CA HIS A 136 2.05 18.16 4.74
C HIS A 136 0.91 17.34 5.34
N LYS A 137 0.58 17.54 6.61
CA LYS A 137 -0.67 16.97 7.14
C LYS A 137 -1.85 17.61 6.43
N VAL A 138 -2.69 16.79 5.84
CA VAL A 138 -3.99 17.22 5.34
C VAL A 138 -4.90 17.48 6.55
N THR A 139 -5.43 18.68 6.68
CA THR A 139 -6.43 19.02 7.70
C THR A 139 -7.74 18.28 7.42
N ASP A 140 -8.64 18.22 8.41
CA ASP A 140 -9.97 17.62 8.28
C ASP A 140 -10.81 18.15 7.09
N ASN A 141 -10.44 19.30 6.52
CA ASN A 141 -11.08 19.93 5.36
C ASN A 141 -10.38 19.65 4.02
N PHE A 142 -9.43 18.72 3.97
CA PHE A 142 -8.56 18.45 2.82
C PHE A 142 -7.63 19.61 2.41
N GLU A 143 -7.40 20.57 3.30
CA GLU A 143 -6.41 21.63 3.08
C GLU A 143 -5.06 21.19 3.64
N ALA A 144 -3.97 21.40 2.89
CA ALA A 144 -2.62 21.18 3.40
C ALA A 144 -2.38 22.11 4.60
N SER A 145 -2.03 21.53 5.76
CA SER A 145 -1.62 22.29 6.93
C SER A 145 -0.13 22.64 6.86
N ASP A 146 0.24 23.70 7.56
CA ASP A 146 1.64 24.08 7.80
C ASP A 146 2.36 23.11 8.77
N GLN A 147 1.68 22.07 9.28
CA GLN A 147 2.36 21.04 10.06
C GLN A 147 3.15 20.12 9.14
N ALA A 148 4.45 20.40 9.06
CA ALA A 148 5.43 19.55 8.41
C ALA A 148 5.77 18.32 9.26
N ASP A 149 5.66 17.15 8.67
CA ASP A 149 6.31 15.95 9.18
C ASP A 149 7.73 15.87 8.61
N TRP A 150 8.76 15.73 9.44
CA TRP A 150 10.17 15.76 9.04
C TRP A 150 10.75 14.39 8.67
N MET A 151 9.91 13.41 8.40
CA MET A 151 10.29 11.99 8.28
C MET A 151 9.58 11.28 7.11
N PHE A 152 9.16 12.05 6.11
CA PHE A 152 8.14 11.63 5.15
C PHE A 152 8.59 10.67 4.05
N THR A 153 9.83 10.77 3.53
CA THR A 153 10.30 9.92 2.41
C THR A 153 11.56 9.14 2.72
N LEU A 154 11.65 7.96 2.11
CA LEU A 154 12.86 7.13 2.06
C LEU A 154 13.86 7.65 1.02
N ASP A 155 15.14 7.64 1.35
CA ASP A 155 16.22 7.97 0.42
C ASP A 155 16.44 6.85 -0.60
N ILE A 156 15.66 6.89 -1.67
CA ILE A 156 15.78 5.97 -2.80
C ILE A 156 17.06 6.17 -3.61
N THR A 157 17.93 7.13 -3.31
CA THR A 157 19.23 7.26 -4.00
C THR A 157 20.29 6.33 -3.42
N ARG A 158 20.08 5.84 -2.19
CA ARG A 158 20.99 4.93 -1.49
C ARG A 158 20.68 3.48 -1.82
N ARG A 159 21.69 2.76 -2.31
CA ARG A 159 21.57 1.32 -2.60
C ARG A 159 21.23 0.50 -1.35
N GLU A 160 21.75 0.92 -0.20
CA GLU A 160 21.52 0.29 1.10
C GLU A 160 20.03 0.36 1.48
N VAL A 161 19.37 1.50 1.24
CA VAL A 161 17.93 1.68 1.47
C VAL A 161 17.11 0.81 0.52
N ARG A 162 17.44 0.79 -0.78
CA ARG A 162 16.77 -0.10 -1.75
C ARG A 162 16.95 -1.59 -1.41
N THR A 163 18.14 -1.97 -0.95
CA THR A 163 18.43 -3.35 -0.51
C THR A 163 17.61 -3.72 0.73
N TRP A 164 17.49 -2.80 1.69
CA TRP A 164 16.67 -3.00 2.87
C TRP A 164 15.18 -3.15 2.51
N LEU A 165 14.66 -2.30 1.62
CA LEU A 165 13.27 -2.40 1.14
C LEU A 165 12.98 -3.73 0.46
N LYS A 166 13.90 -4.22 -0.38
CA LYS A 166 13.78 -5.56 -0.98
C LYS A 166 13.72 -6.66 0.07
N ALA A 167 14.51 -6.57 1.13
CA ALA A 167 14.46 -7.54 2.22
C ALA A 167 13.16 -7.46 3.04
N VAL A 168 12.54 -6.28 3.18
CA VAL A 168 11.17 -6.15 3.72
C VAL A 168 10.19 -6.87 2.79
N LEU A 169 10.27 -6.62 1.48
CA LEU A 169 9.41 -7.27 0.50
C LEU A 169 9.59 -8.79 0.47
N ASP A 170 10.82 -9.30 0.58
CA ASP A 170 11.14 -10.74 0.61
C ASP A 170 10.45 -11.47 1.77
N GLU A 171 10.28 -10.79 2.91
CA GLU A 171 9.58 -11.37 4.06
C GLU A 171 8.07 -11.53 3.81
N TRP A 172 7.46 -10.56 3.13
CA TRP A 172 6.00 -10.44 3.05
C TRP A 172 5.41 -10.96 1.75
N ILE A 173 6.04 -10.73 0.60
CA ILE A 173 5.49 -11.15 -0.70
C ILE A 173 5.15 -12.66 -0.73
N PRO A 174 6.00 -13.57 -0.24
CA PRO A 174 5.70 -15.01 -0.28
C PRO A 174 4.51 -15.42 0.61
N LEU A 175 4.16 -14.62 1.63
CA LEU A 175 3.07 -14.93 2.56
C LEU A 175 1.68 -14.70 1.95
N PHE A 176 1.57 -13.79 0.98
CA PHE A 176 0.30 -13.44 0.37
C PHE A 176 -0.01 -14.33 -0.84
N ASP A 177 -1.20 -14.94 -0.87
CA ASP A 177 -1.63 -15.86 -1.93
C ASP A 177 -1.97 -15.13 -3.22
N ALA A 178 -2.46 -13.89 -3.11
CA ALA A 178 -2.86 -13.09 -4.26
C ALA A 178 -1.72 -13.00 -5.29
N PRO A 179 -2.00 -13.05 -6.59
CA PRO A 179 -0.99 -12.81 -7.61
C PRO A 179 -0.62 -11.33 -7.71
N HIS A 180 -1.22 -10.45 -6.90
CA HIS A 180 -0.99 -9.01 -6.90
C HIS A 180 -0.32 -8.57 -5.61
N PHE A 181 0.55 -7.58 -5.69
CA PHE A 181 1.17 -6.93 -4.55
C PHE A 181 1.31 -5.43 -4.85
N HIS A 182 0.79 -4.58 -3.97
CA HIS A 182 0.86 -3.13 -4.13
C HIS A 182 2.10 -2.59 -3.41
N ILE A 183 2.87 -1.73 -4.10
CA ILE A 183 4.07 -1.09 -3.53
C ILE A 183 3.89 0.41 -3.31
N GLY A 184 2.65 0.89 -3.38
CA GLY A 184 2.32 2.29 -3.14
C GLY A 184 2.74 3.22 -4.27
N GLY A 185 3.45 4.28 -3.91
CA GLY A 185 4.11 5.23 -4.80
C GLY A 185 3.45 6.60 -4.84
N ASP A 186 2.41 6.85 -4.06
CA ASP A 186 1.75 8.15 -4.03
C ASP A 186 2.58 9.21 -3.29
N GLU A 187 2.19 10.47 -3.51
CA GLU A 187 2.64 11.66 -2.77
C GLU A 187 4.15 11.91 -2.53
N TRP A 188 5.09 11.21 -3.20
CA TRP A 188 6.56 11.32 -2.93
C TRP A 188 7.06 12.71 -2.52
N GLN A 189 7.12 13.66 -3.46
CA GLN A 189 7.26 15.09 -3.16
C GLN A 189 6.83 15.91 -4.38
N TYR A 190 6.52 17.19 -4.18
CA TYR A 190 6.39 18.13 -5.29
C TYR A 190 7.76 18.58 -5.82
N ASP A 191 7.78 19.05 -7.06
CA ASP A 191 9.02 19.37 -7.77
C ASP A 191 9.88 20.40 -7.04
N ALA A 192 9.27 21.43 -6.44
CA ALA A 192 10.03 22.43 -5.66
C ALA A 192 10.88 21.79 -4.55
N ASN A 193 10.33 20.79 -3.85
CA ASN A 193 11.02 20.07 -2.78
C ASN A 193 12.09 19.12 -3.33
N LYS A 194 11.82 18.46 -4.46
CA LYS A 194 12.81 17.61 -5.15
C LYS A 194 14.03 18.41 -5.59
N TYR A 195 13.81 19.53 -6.30
CA TYR A 195 14.90 20.38 -6.80
C TYR A 195 15.68 21.07 -5.68
N ALA A 196 15.07 21.29 -4.52
CA ALA A 196 15.74 21.86 -3.35
C ALA A 196 16.69 20.86 -2.64
N CYS A 197 16.65 19.56 -2.99
CA CYS A 197 17.44 18.51 -2.34
C CYS A 197 18.77 18.26 -3.07
N PRO A 198 19.94 18.62 -2.49
CA PRO A 198 21.22 18.52 -3.20
C PRO A 198 21.64 17.08 -3.53
N GLU A 199 21.40 16.14 -2.61
CA GLU A 199 21.74 14.72 -2.77
C GLU A 199 20.87 14.03 -3.84
N LEU A 200 19.58 14.34 -3.90
CA LEU A 200 18.70 13.85 -4.97
C LEU A 200 19.13 14.38 -6.34
N MET A 201 19.45 15.68 -6.42
CA MET A 201 19.90 16.28 -7.68
C MET A 201 21.27 15.75 -8.11
N GLU A 202 22.17 15.46 -7.17
CA GLU A 202 23.46 14.80 -7.48
C GLU A 202 23.26 13.38 -7.98
N ALA A 203 22.42 12.58 -7.31
CA ALA A 203 22.07 11.24 -7.77
C ALA A 203 21.45 11.27 -9.17
N THR A 204 20.58 12.26 -9.44
CA THR A 204 19.92 12.44 -10.75
C THR A 204 20.96 12.67 -11.84
N ARG A 205 21.89 13.61 -11.62
CA ARG A 205 23.00 13.89 -12.57
C ARG A 205 23.89 12.67 -12.77
N LYS A 206 24.25 11.97 -11.69
CA LYS A 206 25.14 10.80 -11.74
C LYS A 206 24.51 9.63 -12.50
N ALA A 207 23.20 9.45 -12.39
CA ALA A 207 22.44 8.48 -13.16
C ALA A 207 22.24 8.88 -14.63
N GLY A 208 22.54 10.14 -14.98
CA GLY A 208 22.39 10.67 -16.34
C GLY A 208 20.96 11.05 -16.70
N TYR A 209 20.11 11.28 -15.69
CA TYR A 209 18.72 11.70 -15.89
C TYR A 209 18.60 13.23 -15.93
N GLU A 210 17.57 13.70 -16.65
CA GLU A 210 17.26 15.13 -16.75
C GLU A 210 16.43 15.59 -15.55
N TYR A 211 15.50 14.74 -15.07
CA TYR A 211 14.56 15.08 -14.02
C TYR A 211 14.69 14.14 -12.81
N PRO A 212 14.59 14.65 -11.57
CA PRO A 212 14.64 13.79 -10.37
C PRO A 212 13.48 12.79 -10.30
N GLY A 213 12.38 13.03 -11.04
CA GLY A 213 11.29 12.08 -11.20
C GLY A 213 11.72 10.79 -11.92
N ASP A 214 12.75 10.83 -12.75
CA ASP A 214 13.26 9.64 -13.45
C ASP A 214 13.87 8.63 -12.47
N LEU A 215 14.49 9.10 -11.37
CA LEU A 215 14.97 8.22 -10.30
C LEU A 215 13.83 7.52 -9.56
N PHE A 216 12.68 8.17 -9.41
CA PHE A 216 11.50 7.53 -8.85
C PHE A 216 10.96 6.45 -9.79
N VAL A 217 10.89 6.72 -11.09
CA VAL A 217 10.52 5.70 -12.09
C VAL A 217 11.52 4.54 -12.10
N GLU A 218 12.83 4.81 -12.04
CA GLU A 218 13.86 3.79 -11.91
C GLU A 218 13.65 2.92 -10.66
N PHE A 219 13.43 3.55 -9.51
CA PHE A 219 13.14 2.86 -8.24
C PHE A 219 11.87 2.01 -8.34
N THR A 220 10.77 2.55 -8.87
CA THR A 220 9.50 1.83 -9.07
C THR A 220 9.70 0.62 -9.98
N ASN A 221 10.46 0.78 -11.08
CA ASN A 221 10.78 -0.33 -11.98
C ASN A 221 11.61 -1.41 -11.27
N GLU A 222 12.59 -1.01 -10.46
CA GLU A 222 13.40 -1.95 -9.67
C GLU A 222 12.56 -2.74 -8.65
N MET A 223 11.65 -2.08 -7.93
CA MET A 223 10.73 -2.75 -7.00
C MET A 223 9.72 -3.63 -7.75
N ASN A 224 9.23 -3.19 -8.91
CA ASN A 224 8.37 -4.00 -9.77
C ASN A 224 9.08 -5.28 -10.25
N ASP A 225 10.32 -5.18 -10.71
CA ASP A 225 11.09 -6.35 -11.13
C ASP A 225 11.32 -7.32 -9.95
N TRP A 226 11.52 -6.78 -8.74
CA TRP A 226 11.63 -7.56 -7.52
C TRP A 226 10.32 -8.28 -7.13
N VAL A 227 9.18 -7.60 -7.24
CA VAL A 227 7.86 -8.22 -7.01
C VAL A 227 7.59 -9.31 -8.07
N LYS A 228 7.97 -9.06 -9.34
CA LYS A 228 7.83 -10.03 -10.42
C LYS A 228 8.75 -11.24 -10.27
N SER A 229 9.94 -11.09 -9.68
CA SER A 229 10.81 -12.23 -9.40
C SER A 229 10.21 -13.20 -8.39
N HIS A 230 9.22 -12.75 -7.60
CA HIS A 230 8.40 -13.58 -6.72
C HIS A 230 7.14 -14.15 -7.40
N GLY A 231 7.00 -13.98 -8.71
CA GLY A 231 5.85 -14.47 -9.47
C GLY A 231 4.55 -13.66 -9.27
N LYS A 232 4.67 -12.41 -8.80
CA LYS A 232 3.53 -11.51 -8.58
C LYS A 232 3.44 -10.42 -9.64
N ILE A 233 2.30 -9.74 -9.66
CA ILE A 233 1.97 -8.58 -10.48
C ILE A 233 1.98 -7.36 -9.56
N THR A 234 2.83 -6.39 -9.87
CA THR A 234 2.92 -5.16 -9.09
C THR A 234 1.74 -4.24 -9.39
N HIS A 235 1.16 -3.68 -8.34
CA HIS A 235 0.27 -2.52 -8.41
C HIS A 235 0.95 -1.31 -7.80
N ILE A 236 0.60 -0.13 -8.30
CA ILE A 236 1.07 1.17 -7.83
C ILE A 236 -0.08 2.17 -7.89
N TRP A 237 -0.01 3.22 -7.08
CA TRP A 237 -0.89 4.37 -7.21
C TRP A 237 -0.64 5.11 -8.52
N ASN A 238 -1.65 5.81 -9.02
CA ASN A 238 -1.52 6.67 -10.20
C ASN A 238 -1.54 8.16 -9.80
N TRP A 239 -0.64 8.54 -8.90
CA TRP A 239 -0.60 9.90 -8.33
C TRP A 239 0.13 10.91 -9.24
N TRP A 240 1.02 10.43 -10.10
CA TRP A 240 1.78 11.27 -11.02
C TRP A 240 1.12 11.29 -12.40
N ARG A 241 0.96 12.49 -12.96
CA ARG A 241 0.45 12.65 -14.32
C ARG A 241 1.54 12.24 -15.30
N PHE A 242 1.39 11.05 -15.90
CA PHE A 242 2.11 10.73 -17.12
C PHE A 242 1.60 11.67 -18.24
N SER A 243 2.46 12.57 -18.70
CA SER A 243 2.21 13.38 -19.89
C SER A 243 2.97 12.71 -21.04
N PRO A 244 2.32 11.88 -21.89
CA PRO A 244 3.01 11.21 -23.00
C PRO A 244 3.68 12.19 -23.99
N ASP A 245 3.30 13.47 -23.94
CA ASP A 245 3.81 14.54 -24.80
C ASP A 245 4.91 15.40 -24.15
N LYS A 246 5.45 15.00 -22.99
CA LYS A 246 6.60 15.65 -22.34
C LYS A 246 7.66 14.63 -21.94
#